data_AF-A0A5N6QTM8-F1
#
_entry.id   AF-A0A5N6QTM8-F1
#
_cell.length_a   1.000
_cell.length_b   1.000
_cell.length_c   1.000
_cell.angle_alpha   90.00
_cell.angle_beta   90.00
_cell.angle_gamma   90.00
#
_symmetry.space_group_name_H-M   'P 1'
#
loop_
_entity.id
_entity.type
_entity.pdbx_description
1 polymer ?
#
loop_
_entity_poly.entity_id
_entity_poly.type
_entity_poly.pdbx_seq_one_letter_code
_entity_poly.pdbx_strand_id
1 'polypeptide(L)'
;MEAKVLELMCLLPPPPLSTRSVVLARLPLLPYPSPFKPKYSAHSVLRRSTSKDEPLIDGLPKEYYDDEWQARQREKTKELHRRRQDEEEEEERKVEEYREIGMRLKGYPEEDVKKARKLVASFILAAEEVEEKIEEAAEKGELTELVLMVIWNRRDLARRDEEKDAIRSLDLLYRRVETEILKREATPAMRLLNDLLNMHDGFDDEGWLKECKKCMIDTFPREDPFSILVPAGLDIDKHQGPLRPPLEADDALLRVDFVREVDALLQEVKFEQSEAQNAQGLDPESVASRLKQQEKQQTIRQVEALLDLAINLKW
;
A
#
# COMPACT_ATOMS: atom_id res chain seq x y z
N MET A 1 -42.18 5.08 27.92
CA MET A 1 -42.42 3.83 28.69
C MET A 1 -43.52 3.11 27.92
N GLU A 2 -43.35 1.93 27.33
CA GLU A 2 -42.75 0.71 27.88
C GLU A 2 -42.16 -0.16 26.77
N ALA A 3 -41.11 -0.90 27.12
CA ALA A 3 -40.50 -1.94 26.31
C ALA A 3 -41.20 -3.28 26.55
N LYS A 4 -41.44 -4.05 25.48
CA LYS A 4 -41.71 -5.50 25.48
C LYS A 4 -40.81 -6.09 24.40
N VAL A 5 -39.67 -6.68 24.75
CA VAL A 5 -39.48 -8.08 25.18
C VAL A 5 -40.18 -9.05 24.23
N LEU A 6 -39.40 -9.61 23.31
CA LEU A 6 -39.60 -10.96 22.81
C LEU A 6 -38.27 -11.70 22.91
N GLU A 7 -38.24 -12.63 23.87
CA GLU A 7 -37.25 -13.68 24.02
C GLU A 7 -37.32 -14.64 22.82
N LEU A 8 -36.18 -15.07 22.29
CA LEU A 8 -36.12 -16.38 21.65
C LEU A 8 -34.91 -17.16 22.18
N MET A 9 -35.25 -18.35 22.66
CA MET A 9 -34.47 -19.28 23.46
C MET A 9 -33.16 -19.76 22.82
N CYS A 10 -32.16 -19.91 23.69
CA CYS A 10 -30.95 -20.69 23.45
C CYS A 10 -31.27 -22.17 23.22
N LEU A 11 -30.70 -22.76 22.17
CA LEU A 11 -30.51 -24.21 22.07
C LEU A 11 -29.03 -24.52 22.30
N LEU A 12 -28.75 -25.21 23.42
CA LEU A 12 -27.45 -25.78 23.76
C LEU A 12 -27.09 -26.92 22.77
N PRO A 13 -25.79 -27.18 22.51
CA PRO A 13 -25.34 -28.22 21.58
C PRO A 13 -25.25 -29.61 22.23
N PRO A 14 -25.28 -30.71 21.44
CA PRO A 14 -25.01 -32.05 21.93
C PRO A 14 -23.50 -32.32 22.14
N PRO A 15 -23.12 -33.31 22.98
CA PRO A 15 -21.76 -33.48 23.50
C PRO A 15 -20.83 -34.27 22.55
N PRO A 16 -19.49 -34.18 22.71
CA PRO A 16 -18.56 -34.94 21.90
C PRO A 16 -18.31 -36.35 22.49
N LEU A 17 -18.40 -37.38 21.65
CA LEU A 17 -17.87 -38.71 21.93
C LEU A 17 -16.49 -38.90 21.29
N SER A 18 -15.50 -38.86 22.18
CA SER A 18 -14.33 -39.73 22.35
C SER A 18 -13.78 -40.58 21.18
N THR A 19 -12.44 -40.55 21.15
CA THR A 19 -11.45 -41.60 20.79
C THR A 19 -11.18 -41.92 19.32
N ARG A 20 -9.96 -41.55 18.88
CA ARG A 20 -8.91 -42.56 18.63
C ARG A 20 -7.50 -41.96 18.71
N SER A 21 -6.74 -42.59 19.61
CA SER A 21 -5.31 -42.46 19.85
C SER A 21 -4.54 -43.06 18.68
N VAL A 22 -3.52 -42.35 18.20
CA VAL A 22 -2.37 -42.95 17.50
C VAL A 22 -1.12 -42.50 18.22
N VAL A 23 -0.48 -43.49 18.83
CA VAL A 23 0.80 -43.48 19.51
C VAL A 23 1.91 -43.08 18.54
N LEU A 24 2.71 -42.08 18.89
CA LEU A 24 4.04 -41.90 18.32
C LEU A 24 5.06 -41.67 19.44
N ALA A 25 5.83 -42.74 19.64
CA ALA A 25 7.15 -42.90 20.22
C ALA A 25 7.72 -41.76 21.09
N ARG A 26 7.90 -42.12 22.37
CA ARG A 26 8.82 -41.50 23.33
C ARG A 26 10.26 -41.52 22.79
N LEU A 27 10.91 -40.37 22.77
CA LEU A 27 12.37 -40.25 22.84
C LEU A 27 12.75 -39.72 24.24
N PRO A 28 13.87 -40.19 24.81
CA PRO A 28 14.15 -40.08 26.24
C PRO A 28 14.51 -38.66 26.66
N LEU A 29 13.83 -38.20 27.71
CA LEU A 29 14.19 -37.06 28.54
C LEU A 29 15.59 -37.28 29.12
N LEU A 30 16.55 -36.46 28.72
CA LEU A 30 17.83 -36.33 29.39
C LEU A 30 17.58 -35.77 30.81
N PRO A 31 18.21 -36.31 31.86
CA PRO A 31 17.98 -35.85 33.23
C PRO A 31 18.49 -34.41 33.40
N TYR A 32 17.60 -33.56 33.89
CA TYR A 32 17.95 -32.31 34.58
C TYR A 32 19.06 -32.59 35.62
N PRO A 33 20.23 -31.92 35.56
CA PRO A 33 21.12 -31.89 36.70
C PRO A 33 20.51 -30.96 37.76
N SER A 34 20.29 -31.55 38.94
CA SER A 34 20.01 -30.88 40.20
C SER A 34 20.94 -29.67 40.43
N PRO A 35 20.47 -28.58 41.08
CA PRO A 35 21.29 -27.41 41.33
C PRO A 35 22.37 -27.74 42.36
N PHE A 36 23.57 -28.03 41.88
CA PHE A 36 24.77 -27.87 42.70
C PHE A 36 24.81 -26.42 43.15
N LYS A 37 24.57 -26.17 44.44
CA LYS A 37 24.88 -24.88 45.07
C LYS A 37 26.40 -24.71 44.98
N PRO A 38 26.93 -23.79 44.17
CA PRO A 38 28.30 -23.40 44.40
C PRO A 38 28.27 -22.46 45.60
N LYS A 39 28.92 -22.87 46.70
CA LYS A 39 29.36 -21.91 47.71
C LYS A 39 30.45 -21.06 47.07
N TYR A 40 30.07 -20.11 46.21
CA TYR A 40 30.93 -18.98 45.90
C TYR A 40 30.89 -18.09 47.13
N SER A 41 31.91 -18.20 47.99
CA SER A 41 32.28 -17.05 48.81
C SER A 41 32.49 -15.90 47.84
N ALA A 42 31.85 -14.76 48.11
CA ALA A 42 32.16 -13.53 47.40
C ALA A 42 33.69 -13.37 47.41
N HIS A 43 34.34 -13.59 46.27
CA HIS A 43 35.70 -13.14 46.09
C HIS A 43 35.61 -11.64 46.21
N SER A 44 35.94 -11.13 47.40
CA SER A 44 36.31 -9.74 47.59
C SER A 44 37.24 -9.40 46.43
N VAL A 45 36.83 -8.44 45.60
CA VAL A 45 37.72 -7.84 44.61
C VAL A 45 38.82 -7.17 45.43
N LEU A 46 39.87 -7.95 45.73
CA LEU A 46 41.03 -7.48 46.45
C LEU A 46 41.71 -6.53 45.47
N ARG A 47 41.51 -5.24 45.69
CA ARG A 47 42.25 -4.17 45.02
C ARG A 47 43.71 -4.34 45.46
N ARG A 48 44.48 -5.16 44.72
CA ARG A 48 45.88 -5.46 45.00
C ARG A 48 46.69 -4.20 44.73
N SER A 49 46.99 -3.44 45.79
CA SER A 49 48.06 -2.46 45.78
C SER A 49 49.39 -3.21 45.76
N THR A 50 50.19 -3.01 44.71
CA THR A 50 51.49 -3.63 44.53
C THR A 50 52.48 -3.16 45.61
N SER A 51 52.73 -3.99 46.63
CA SER A 51 53.96 -3.91 47.41
C SER A 51 55.08 -4.58 46.60
N LYS A 52 56.24 -3.93 46.52
CA LYS A 52 57.36 -4.23 45.61
C LYS A 52 58.03 -5.60 45.74
N ASP A 53 57.56 -6.49 46.60
CA ASP A 53 58.16 -7.79 46.88
C ASP A 53 57.09 -8.90 46.92
N GLU A 54 56.59 -9.32 45.75
CA GLU A 54 55.91 -10.62 45.61
C GLU A 54 56.83 -11.56 44.80
N PRO A 55 57.10 -12.79 45.27
CA PRO A 55 57.93 -13.73 44.53
C PRO A 55 57.27 -14.08 43.19
N LEU A 56 58.08 -13.99 42.12
CA LEU A 56 57.69 -14.34 40.76
C LEU A 56 57.08 -15.76 40.77
N ILE A 57 55.80 -15.88 40.49
CA ILE A 57 55.12 -17.17 40.37
C ILE A 57 55.70 -17.86 39.15
N ASP A 58 56.41 -18.97 39.38
CA ASP A 58 57.14 -19.72 38.38
C ASP A 58 56.17 -20.38 37.39
N GLY A 59 56.34 -20.11 36.09
CA GLY A 59 55.49 -20.62 35.00
C GLY A 59 54.54 -19.60 34.33
N LEU A 60 54.51 -18.34 34.77
CA LEU A 60 53.75 -17.28 34.08
C LEU A 60 54.64 -16.48 33.10
N PRO A 61 54.15 -16.15 31.88
CA PRO A 61 54.89 -15.32 30.92
C PRO A 61 55.35 -13.99 31.53
N LYS A 62 56.56 -13.53 31.19
CA LYS A 62 57.19 -12.31 31.76
C LYS A 62 56.32 -11.06 31.52
N GLU A 63 55.58 -11.07 30.44
CA GLU A 63 54.62 -10.06 30.00
C GLU A 63 53.46 -9.89 30.98
N TYR A 64 53.16 -10.90 31.81
CA TYR A 64 52.12 -10.81 32.82
C TYR A 64 52.47 -9.83 33.95
N TYR A 65 53.76 -9.60 34.24
CA TYR A 65 54.19 -8.65 35.27
C TYR A 65 54.42 -7.23 34.73
N ASP A 66 54.24 -7.03 33.43
CA ASP A 66 54.30 -5.71 32.80
C ASP A 66 52.94 -5.03 32.95
N ASP A 67 52.89 -4.00 33.81
CA ASP A 67 51.69 -3.21 34.07
C ASP A 67 51.14 -2.57 32.78
N GLU A 68 52.00 -2.20 31.83
CA GLU A 68 51.57 -1.68 30.53
C GLU A 68 50.94 -2.76 29.66
N TRP A 69 51.49 -3.98 29.69
CA TRP A 69 50.92 -5.12 28.99
C TRP A 69 49.56 -5.50 29.57
N GLN A 70 49.42 -5.56 30.90
CA GLN A 70 48.15 -5.82 31.57
C GLN A 70 47.12 -4.72 31.27
N ALA A 71 47.53 -3.46 31.26
CA ALA A 71 46.66 -2.34 30.90
C ALA A 71 46.16 -2.46 29.46
N ARG A 72 47.06 -2.77 28.51
CA ARG A 72 46.70 -3.02 27.10
C ARG A 72 45.76 -4.21 26.94
N GLN A 73 45.90 -5.28 27.73
CA GLN A 73 44.95 -6.40 27.71
C GLN A 73 43.57 -5.99 28.23
N ARG A 74 43.49 -5.26 29.34
CA ARG A 74 42.23 -4.73 29.88
C ARG A 74 41.55 -3.78 28.91
N GLU A 75 42.32 -2.93 28.23
CA GLU A 75 41.83 -2.02 27.21
C GLU A 75 41.29 -2.79 25.99
N LYS A 76 42.02 -3.82 25.50
CA LYS A 76 41.54 -4.70 24.43
C LYS A 76 40.24 -5.42 24.79
N THR A 77 40.09 -5.90 26.02
CA THR A 77 38.85 -6.54 26.48
C THR A 77 37.70 -5.54 26.55
N LYS A 78 37.93 -4.31 27.02
CA LYS A 78 36.93 -3.24 27.04
C LYS A 78 36.49 -2.83 25.64
N GLU A 79 37.44 -2.67 24.72
CA GLU A 79 37.18 -2.35 23.32
C GLU A 79 36.35 -3.45 22.65
N LEU A 80 36.68 -4.72 22.91
CA LEU A 80 35.92 -5.86 22.39
C LEU A 80 34.50 -5.90 22.96
N HIS A 81 34.32 -5.62 24.25
CA HIS A 81 32.99 -5.51 24.85
C HIS A 81 32.20 -4.33 24.29
N ARG A 82 32.83 -3.17 24.06
CA ARG A 82 32.17 -2.03 23.43
C ARG A 82 31.69 -2.38 22.02
N ARG A 83 32.53 -3.03 21.21
CA ARG A 83 32.13 -3.50 19.87
C ARG A 83 30.96 -4.48 19.91
N ARG A 84 30.96 -5.42 20.85
CA ARG A 84 29.81 -6.34 21.02
C ARG A 84 28.54 -5.60 21.41
N GLN A 85 28.64 -4.59 22.28
CA GLN A 85 27.49 -3.76 22.64
C GLN A 85 26.99 -2.94 21.45
N ASP A 86 27.90 -2.34 20.69
CA ASP A 86 27.56 -1.57 19.48
C ASP A 86 26.89 -2.49 18.43
N GLU A 87 27.38 -3.72 18.25
CA GLU A 87 26.80 -4.75 17.38
C GLU A 87 25.41 -5.20 17.88
N GLU A 88 25.27 -5.48 19.18
CA GLU A 88 23.98 -5.84 19.81
C GLU A 88 22.95 -4.71 19.67
N GLU A 89 23.35 -3.45 19.87
CA GLU A 89 22.49 -2.28 19.66
C GLU A 89 22.08 -2.12 18.19
N GLU A 90 22.97 -2.40 17.24
CA GLU A 90 22.63 -2.42 15.82
C GLU A 90 21.64 -3.53 15.45
N GLU A 91 21.80 -4.71 16.03
CA GLU A 91 20.86 -5.82 15.86
C GLU A 91 19.50 -5.50 16.50
N GLU A 92 19.48 -4.94 17.70
CA GLU A 92 18.24 -4.49 18.37
C GLU A 92 17.52 -3.41 17.56
N ARG A 93 18.25 -2.44 17.01
CA ARG A 93 17.69 -1.41 16.11
C ARG A 93 17.03 -2.06 14.90
N LYS A 94 17.70 -3.02 14.24
CA LYS A 94 17.11 -3.75 13.10
C LYS A 94 15.85 -4.50 13.51
N VAL A 95 15.89 -5.25 14.61
CA VAL A 95 14.73 -6.03 15.11
C VAL A 95 13.53 -5.13 15.39
N GLU A 96 13.74 -3.97 16.02
CA GLU A 96 12.65 -3.03 16.31
C GLU A 96 12.04 -2.44 15.04
N GLU A 97 12.84 -2.15 14.01
CA GLU A 97 12.34 -1.70 12.70
C GLU A 97 11.49 -2.78 11.99
N TYR A 98 11.93 -4.05 11.97
CA TYR A 98 11.13 -5.15 11.41
C TYR A 98 9.82 -5.35 12.19
N ARG A 99 9.87 -5.17 13.51
CA ARG A 99 8.69 -5.24 14.38
C ARG A 99 7.71 -4.10 14.09
N GLU A 100 8.20 -2.88 13.89
CA GLU A 100 7.39 -1.71 13.54
C GLU A 100 6.62 -1.95 12.23
N ILE A 101 7.30 -2.42 11.18
CA ILE A 101 6.68 -2.76 9.89
C ILE A 101 5.59 -3.83 10.08
N GLY A 102 5.87 -4.86 10.88
CA GLY A 102 4.91 -5.93 11.20
C GLY A 102 3.68 -5.45 11.96
N MET A 103 3.79 -4.37 12.74
CA MET A 103 2.70 -3.83 13.56
C MET A 103 1.73 -2.93 12.80
N ARG A 104 2.09 -2.38 11.62
CA ARG A 104 1.24 -1.45 10.85
C ARG A 104 -0.13 -2.02 10.46
N LEU A 105 -0.23 -3.33 10.26
CA LEU A 105 -1.48 -4.01 9.88
C LEU A 105 -2.31 -4.47 11.08
N LYS A 106 -1.85 -4.27 12.32
CA LYS A 106 -2.50 -4.81 13.53
C LYS A 106 -3.86 -4.15 13.85
N GLY A 107 -4.15 -2.99 13.26
CA GLY A 107 -5.43 -2.28 13.42
C GLY A 107 -6.56 -2.76 12.51
N TYR A 108 -6.28 -3.63 11.54
CA TYR A 108 -7.26 -4.13 10.57
C TYR A 108 -7.79 -5.52 10.96
N PRO A 109 -9.02 -5.89 10.53
CA PRO A 109 -9.53 -7.24 10.74
C PRO A 109 -8.56 -8.31 10.19
N GLU A 110 -8.21 -9.30 11.02
CA GLU A 110 -7.22 -10.31 10.64
C GLU A 110 -7.61 -11.09 9.38
N GLU A 111 -8.90 -11.32 9.18
CA GLU A 111 -9.42 -12.05 8.02
C GLU A 111 -9.13 -11.30 6.72
N ASP A 112 -9.33 -9.98 6.73
CA ASP A 112 -9.13 -9.14 5.55
C ASP A 112 -7.64 -8.95 5.27
N VAL A 113 -6.82 -8.83 6.31
CA VAL A 113 -5.36 -8.84 6.17
C VAL A 113 -4.87 -10.17 5.58
N LYS A 114 -5.42 -11.30 6.03
CA LYS A 114 -5.08 -12.62 5.48
C LYS A 114 -5.51 -12.76 4.02
N LYS A 115 -6.69 -12.26 3.64
CA LYS A 115 -7.17 -12.23 2.25
C LYS A 115 -6.26 -11.37 1.38
N ALA A 116 -5.98 -10.13 1.80
CA ALA A 116 -5.09 -9.22 1.08
C ALA A 116 -3.68 -9.81 0.90
N ARG A 117 -3.11 -10.44 1.94
CA ARG A 117 -1.82 -11.15 1.83
C ARG A 117 -1.83 -12.29 0.84
N LYS A 118 -2.92 -13.07 0.77
CA LYS A 118 -3.09 -14.14 -0.22
C LYS A 118 -3.22 -13.58 -1.63
N LEU A 119 -3.99 -12.51 -1.81
CA LEU A 119 -4.18 -11.86 -3.10
C LEU A 119 -2.85 -11.30 -3.64
N VAL A 120 -2.11 -10.53 -2.82
CA VAL A 120 -0.78 -10.03 -3.19
C VAL A 120 0.20 -11.17 -3.50
N ALA A 121 0.17 -12.26 -2.72
CA ALA A 121 0.98 -13.44 -3.04
C ALA A 121 0.58 -14.07 -4.39
N SER A 122 -0.72 -14.12 -4.71
CA SER A 122 -1.20 -14.65 -5.98
C SER A 122 -0.76 -13.80 -7.18
N PHE A 123 -0.71 -12.47 -7.06
CA PHE A 123 -0.19 -11.58 -8.10
C PHE A 123 1.29 -11.83 -8.37
N ILE A 124 2.10 -11.92 -7.31
CA ILE A 124 3.53 -12.19 -7.44
C ILE A 124 3.78 -13.56 -8.09
N LEU A 125 2.96 -14.56 -7.76
CA LEU A 125 3.07 -15.90 -8.36
C LEU A 125 2.57 -15.97 -9.80
N ALA A 126 1.65 -15.08 -10.21
CA ALA A 126 1.07 -15.08 -11.55
C ALA A 126 2.06 -14.64 -12.64
N ALA A 127 3.12 -13.93 -12.29
CA ALA A 127 4.19 -13.48 -13.19
C ALA A 127 3.67 -12.83 -14.48
N GLU A 128 3.57 -13.57 -15.59
CA GLU A 128 3.10 -13.08 -16.89
C GLU A 128 1.58 -12.78 -16.91
N GLU A 129 0.78 -13.51 -16.12
CA GLU A 129 -0.68 -13.34 -16.05
C GLU A 129 -1.11 -12.32 -14.98
N VAL A 130 -0.17 -11.53 -14.45
CA VAL A 130 -0.44 -10.62 -13.34
C VAL A 130 -1.46 -9.54 -13.71
N GLU A 131 -1.44 -9.04 -14.93
CA GLU A 131 -2.37 -8.01 -15.42
C GLU A 131 -3.81 -8.52 -15.44
N GLU A 132 -4.05 -9.69 -16.04
CA GLU A 132 -5.37 -10.32 -16.08
C GLU A 132 -5.91 -10.58 -14.66
N LYS A 133 -5.04 -11.03 -13.75
CA LYS A 133 -5.46 -11.24 -12.35
C LYS A 133 -5.80 -9.95 -11.62
N ILE A 134 -5.10 -8.85 -11.91
CA ILE A 134 -5.42 -7.56 -11.31
C ILE A 134 -6.79 -7.08 -11.82
N GLU A 135 -7.05 -7.20 -13.13
CA GLU A 135 -8.35 -6.86 -13.73
C GLU A 135 -9.48 -7.71 -13.15
N GLU A 136 -9.31 -9.03 -13.06
CA GLU A 136 -10.29 -9.92 -12.42
C GLU A 136 -10.56 -9.56 -10.96
N ALA A 137 -9.50 -9.25 -10.19
CA ALA A 137 -9.63 -8.87 -8.79
C ALA A 137 -10.36 -7.52 -8.66
N ALA A 138 -10.16 -6.61 -9.61
CA ALA A 138 -10.88 -5.35 -9.69
C ALA A 138 -12.36 -5.55 -10.00
N GLU A 139 -12.69 -6.45 -10.93
CA GLU A 139 -14.07 -6.82 -11.24
C GLU A 139 -14.81 -7.42 -10.04
N LYS A 140 -14.10 -8.23 -9.24
CA LYS A 140 -14.63 -8.83 -8.01
C LYS A 140 -14.69 -7.83 -6.84
N GLY A 141 -14.10 -6.63 -6.98
CA GLY A 141 -14.02 -5.62 -5.92
C GLY A 141 -13.09 -6.01 -4.77
N GLU A 142 -12.09 -6.86 -5.02
CA GLU A 142 -11.14 -7.34 -4.02
C GLU A 142 -9.92 -6.42 -3.86
N LEU A 143 -9.66 -5.54 -4.83
CA LEU A 143 -8.63 -4.51 -4.75
C LEU A 143 -9.08 -3.40 -3.79
N THR A 144 -8.53 -3.45 -2.58
CA THR A 144 -8.81 -2.48 -1.52
C THR A 144 -7.53 -1.75 -1.10
N GLU A 145 -7.65 -0.63 -0.40
CA GLU A 145 -6.51 0.08 0.19
C GLU A 145 -5.62 -0.85 1.05
N LEU A 146 -6.22 -1.86 1.70
CA LEU A 146 -5.48 -2.86 2.46
C LEU A 146 -4.50 -3.68 1.60
N VAL A 147 -4.83 -3.93 0.34
CA VAL A 147 -3.96 -4.60 -0.63
C VAL A 147 -2.73 -3.74 -0.92
N LEU A 148 -2.93 -2.43 -1.16
CA LEU A 148 -1.85 -1.46 -1.33
C LEU A 148 -0.93 -1.42 -0.12
N MET A 149 -1.50 -1.41 1.09
CA MET A 149 -0.72 -1.39 2.33
C MET A 149 0.08 -2.68 2.54
N VAL A 150 -0.45 -3.84 2.12
CA VAL A 150 0.30 -5.11 2.14
C VAL A 150 1.45 -5.10 1.14
N ILE A 151 1.24 -4.58 -0.08
CA ILE A 151 2.33 -4.42 -1.07
C ILE A 151 3.40 -3.48 -0.53
N TRP A 152 2.97 -2.35 0.05
CA TRP A 152 3.88 -1.38 0.64
C TRP A 152 4.72 -1.97 1.77
N ASN A 153 4.13 -2.74 2.69
CA ASN A 153 4.88 -3.40 3.75
C ASN A 153 5.90 -4.41 3.19
N ARG A 154 5.55 -5.18 2.14
CA ARG A 154 6.51 -6.08 1.47
C ARG A 154 7.64 -5.31 0.80
N ARG A 155 7.34 -4.16 0.20
CA ARG A 155 8.34 -3.28 -0.41
C ARG A 155 9.29 -2.69 0.62
N ASP A 156 8.77 -2.30 1.78
CA ASP A 156 9.59 -1.81 2.90
C ASP A 156 10.51 -2.90 3.44
N LEU A 157 10.04 -4.15 3.54
CA LEU A 157 10.91 -5.29 3.88
C LEU A 157 12.01 -5.49 2.82
N ALA A 158 11.66 -5.53 1.54
CA ALA A 158 12.62 -5.67 0.44
C ALA A 158 13.69 -4.56 0.42
N ARG A 159 13.34 -3.34 0.85
CA ARG A 159 14.32 -2.25 1.02
C ARG A 159 15.34 -2.53 2.12
N ARG A 160 14.92 -3.16 3.22
CA ARG A 160 15.81 -3.53 4.33
C ARG A 160 16.73 -4.68 3.95
N ASP A 161 16.21 -5.61 3.14
CA ASP A 161 16.98 -6.76 2.63
C ASP A 161 17.82 -6.38 1.38
N GLU A 162 17.83 -5.10 0.98
CA GLU A 162 18.55 -4.55 -0.19
C GLU A 162 18.21 -5.23 -1.54
N GLU A 163 17.02 -5.81 -1.66
CA GLU A 163 16.54 -6.54 -2.84
C GLU A 163 16.03 -5.60 -3.93
N LYS A 164 16.95 -5.00 -4.70
CA LYS A 164 16.61 -4.01 -5.74
C LYS A 164 15.57 -4.47 -6.75
N ASP A 165 15.57 -5.74 -7.13
CA ASP A 165 14.64 -6.28 -8.12
C ASP A 165 13.24 -6.42 -7.53
N ALA A 166 13.13 -6.97 -6.31
CA ALA A 166 11.87 -7.04 -5.57
C ALA A 166 11.27 -5.66 -5.33
N ILE A 167 12.09 -4.66 -4.97
CA ILE A 167 11.64 -3.28 -4.79
C ILE A 167 11.02 -2.73 -6.08
N ARG A 168 11.65 -2.92 -7.24
CA ARG A 168 11.11 -2.46 -8.53
C ARG A 168 9.83 -3.18 -8.91
N SER A 169 9.79 -4.50 -8.79
CA SER A 169 8.60 -5.30 -9.11
C SER A 169 7.41 -4.95 -8.20
N LEU A 170 7.65 -4.76 -6.90
CA LEU A 170 6.61 -4.36 -5.95
C LEU A 170 6.14 -2.91 -6.17
N ASP A 171 7.01 -2.02 -6.64
CA ASP A 171 6.64 -0.64 -7.01
C ASP A 171 5.72 -0.63 -8.23
N LEU A 172 6.03 -1.41 -9.28
CA LEU A 172 5.18 -1.57 -10.45
C LEU A 172 3.82 -2.18 -10.07
N LEU A 173 3.83 -3.23 -9.24
CA LEU A 173 2.60 -3.85 -8.74
C LEU A 173 1.76 -2.87 -7.94
N TYR A 174 2.38 -2.10 -7.04
CA TYR A 174 1.71 -1.06 -6.26
C TYR A 174 1.01 -0.05 -7.19
N ARG A 175 1.75 0.51 -8.16
CA ARG A 175 1.22 1.50 -9.11
C ARG A 175 0.08 0.94 -9.95
N ARG A 176 0.22 -0.28 -10.45
CA ARG A 176 -0.81 -0.90 -11.28
C ARG A 176 -2.11 -1.13 -10.50
N VAL A 177 -2.00 -1.64 -9.27
CA VAL A 177 -3.14 -1.85 -8.38
C VAL A 177 -3.77 -0.52 -7.95
N GLU A 178 -2.96 0.50 -7.65
CA GLU A 178 -3.41 1.85 -7.30
C GLU A 178 -4.22 2.46 -8.46
N THR A 179 -3.72 2.39 -9.69
CA THR A 179 -4.44 2.86 -10.87
C THR A 179 -5.77 2.13 -11.06
N GLU A 180 -5.82 0.82 -10.81
CA GLU A 180 -7.06 0.06 -10.98
C GLU A 180 -8.11 0.40 -9.91
N ILE A 181 -7.68 0.64 -8.67
CA ILE A 181 -8.54 1.17 -7.60
C ILE A 181 -9.09 2.54 -8.00
N LEU A 182 -8.21 3.46 -8.42
CA LEU A 182 -8.60 4.81 -8.85
C LEU A 182 -9.56 4.78 -10.05
N LYS A 183 -9.36 3.86 -11.00
CA LYS A 183 -10.26 3.70 -12.15
C LYS A 183 -11.67 3.29 -11.74
N ARG A 184 -11.79 2.43 -10.71
CA ARG A 184 -13.09 2.01 -10.15
C ARG A 184 -13.77 3.11 -9.35
N GLU A 185 -13.00 3.80 -8.53
CA GLU A 185 -13.49 4.90 -7.68
C GLU A 185 -13.77 6.19 -8.46
N ALA A 186 -13.22 6.35 -9.66
CA ALA A 186 -13.44 7.51 -10.51
C ALA A 186 -14.93 7.75 -10.77
N THR A 187 -15.35 9.02 -10.72
CA THR A 187 -16.72 9.41 -11.08
C THR A 187 -16.99 9.11 -12.55
N PRO A 188 -18.25 8.91 -12.97
CA PRO A 188 -18.59 8.67 -14.38
C PRO A 188 -18.04 9.77 -15.31
N ALA A 189 -17.99 11.03 -14.84
CA ALA A 189 -17.42 12.14 -15.59
C ALA A 189 -15.91 11.97 -15.81
N MET A 190 -15.17 11.57 -14.78
CA MET A 190 -13.71 11.34 -14.88
C MET A 190 -13.39 10.13 -15.75
N ARG A 191 -14.21 9.07 -15.71
CA ARG A 191 -14.06 7.92 -16.62
C ARG A 191 -14.25 8.34 -18.07
N LEU A 192 -15.32 9.07 -18.36
CA LEU A 192 -15.57 9.59 -19.71
C LEU A 192 -14.42 10.51 -20.17
N LEU A 193 -13.93 11.41 -19.31
CA LEU A 193 -12.79 12.28 -19.64
C LEU A 193 -11.55 11.45 -20.01
N ASN A 194 -11.21 10.44 -19.20
CA ASN A 194 -10.09 9.56 -19.45
C ASN A 194 -10.24 8.83 -20.79
N ASP A 195 -11.43 8.29 -21.09
CA ASP A 195 -11.71 7.60 -22.35
C ASP A 195 -11.59 8.56 -23.55
N LEU A 196 -12.11 9.78 -23.44
CA LEU A 196 -12.00 10.82 -24.46
C LEU A 196 -10.54 11.20 -24.74
N LEU A 197 -9.72 11.35 -23.70
CA LEU A 197 -8.29 11.66 -23.86
C LEU A 197 -7.51 10.49 -24.46
N ASN A 198 -7.84 9.25 -24.09
CA ASN A 198 -7.18 8.04 -24.62
C ASN A 198 -7.50 7.76 -26.09
N MET A 199 -8.57 8.34 -26.65
CA MET A 199 -8.86 8.27 -28.09
C MET A 199 -7.95 9.18 -28.93
N HIS A 200 -7.14 10.05 -28.33
CA HIS A 200 -6.27 10.94 -29.11
C HIS A 200 -5.01 10.20 -29.58
N ASP A 201 -4.90 10.00 -30.90
CA ASP A 201 -3.74 9.35 -31.53
C ASP A 201 -2.47 10.23 -31.57
N GLY A 202 -2.50 11.46 -31.03
CA GLY A 202 -1.36 12.37 -30.96
C GLY A 202 -1.22 13.35 -32.14
N PHE A 203 -1.97 13.16 -33.24
CA PHE A 203 -1.74 13.90 -34.49
C PHE A 203 -2.98 14.62 -35.08
N ASP A 204 -4.19 14.09 -34.91
CA ASP A 204 -5.41 14.64 -35.54
C ASP A 204 -6.41 15.18 -34.51
N ASP A 205 -6.26 16.45 -34.14
CA ASP A 205 -7.16 17.12 -33.20
C ASP A 205 -8.59 17.25 -33.75
N GLU A 206 -8.78 17.43 -35.07
CA GLU A 206 -10.09 17.66 -35.65
C GLU A 206 -10.88 16.35 -35.79
N GLY A 207 -10.23 15.28 -36.23
CA GLY A 207 -10.79 13.92 -36.24
C GLY A 207 -11.14 13.46 -34.84
N TRP A 208 -10.21 13.62 -33.90
CA TRP A 208 -10.43 13.30 -32.49
C TRP A 208 -11.62 14.04 -31.89
N LEU A 209 -11.76 15.36 -32.11
CA LEU A 209 -12.91 16.11 -31.59
C LEU A 209 -14.25 15.64 -32.18
N LYS A 210 -14.28 15.17 -33.44
CA LYS A 210 -15.50 14.60 -34.05
C LYS A 210 -15.87 13.27 -33.42
N GLU A 211 -14.88 12.42 -33.11
CA GLU A 211 -15.10 11.15 -32.41
C GLU A 211 -15.53 11.38 -30.96
N CYS A 212 -14.89 12.33 -30.27
CA CYS A 212 -15.29 12.78 -28.94
C CYS A 212 -16.74 13.28 -28.93
N LYS A 213 -17.13 14.08 -29.92
CA LYS A 213 -18.50 14.58 -30.06
C LYS A 213 -19.50 13.44 -30.16
N LYS A 214 -19.20 12.44 -31.00
CA LYS A 214 -20.05 11.26 -31.17
C LYS A 214 -20.16 10.48 -29.85
N CYS A 215 -19.04 10.22 -29.19
CA CYS A 215 -19.02 9.53 -27.89
C CYS A 215 -19.83 10.28 -26.81
N MET A 216 -19.70 11.60 -26.73
CA MET A 216 -20.50 12.44 -25.82
C MET A 216 -22.00 12.38 -26.13
N ILE A 217 -22.38 12.39 -27.41
CA ILE A 217 -23.79 12.22 -27.82
C ILE A 217 -24.31 10.84 -27.42
N ASP A 218 -23.52 9.79 -27.60
CA ASP A 218 -23.94 8.43 -27.24
C ASP A 218 -24.00 8.22 -25.71
N THR A 219 -23.24 8.99 -24.93
CA THR A 219 -23.14 8.86 -23.47
C THR A 219 -24.16 9.69 -22.70
N PHE A 220 -24.37 10.96 -23.09
CA PHE A 220 -25.28 11.84 -22.36
C PHE A 220 -26.75 11.48 -22.66
N PRO A 221 -27.68 11.64 -21.71
CA PRO A 221 -29.10 11.60 -22.04
C PRO A 221 -29.50 12.87 -22.80
N ARG A 222 -30.50 12.75 -23.69
CA ARG A 222 -31.07 13.92 -24.37
C ARG A 222 -31.79 14.82 -23.37
N GLU A 223 -31.38 16.09 -23.30
CA GLU A 223 -31.93 17.10 -22.38
C GLU A 223 -33.29 17.69 -22.83
N ASP A 224 -34.13 16.90 -23.51
CA ASP A 224 -35.47 17.33 -23.93
C ASP A 224 -36.45 17.27 -22.73
N PRO A 225 -37.31 18.29 -22.49
CA PRO A 225 -38.21 18.33 -21.34
C PRO A 225 -39.11 17.09 -21.20
N PHE A 226 -39.48 16.45 -22.32
CA PHE A 226 -40.28 15.22 -22.29
C PHE A 226 -39.43 13.98 -21.99
N SER A 227 -38.13 13.98 -22.35
CA SER A 227 -37.20 12.87 -22.06
C SER A 227 -36.76 12.84 -20.59
N ILE A 228 -36.73 13.99 -19.90
CA ILE A 228 -36.38 14.09 -18.47
C ILE A 228 -37.58 13.73 -17.57
N LEU A 229 -38.81 14.05 -18.00
CA LEU A 229 -40.02 13.87 -17.20
C LEU A 229 -40.71 12.51 -17.41
N VAL A 230 -40.44 11.83 -18.52
CA VAL A 230 -41.13 10.59 -18.88
C VAL A 230 -40.26 9.38 -18.52
N PRO A 231 -40.72 8.49 -17.62
CA PRO A 231 -39.99 7.27 -17.29
C PRO A 231 -39.69 6.42 -18.53
N ALA A 232 -38.50 5.84 -18.59
CA ALA A 232 -38.11 4.92 -19.65
C ALA A 232 -39.14 3.78 -19.78
N GLY A 233 -39.76 3.64 -20.96
CA GLY A 233 -40.77 2.62 -21.25
C GLY A 233 -42.23 3.07 -21.14
N LEU A 234 -42.51 4.35 -20.89
CA LEU A 234 -43.85 4.92 -21.02
C LEU A 234 -44.14 5.31 -22.48
N ASP A 235 -45.02 4.57 -23.14
CA ASP A 235 -45.62 4.96 -24.41
C ASP A 235 -46.60 6.11 -24.15
N ILE A 236 -46.21 7.35 -24.49
CA ILE A 236 -47.00 8.57 -24.28
C ILE A 236 -48.33 8.51 -25.05
N ASP A 237 -48.34 7.88 -26.23
CA ASP A 237 -49.53 7.79 -27.06
C ASP A 237 -50.52 6.74 -26.51
N LYS A 238 -50.00 5.61 -26.03
CA LYS A 238 -50.83 4.51 -25.51
C LYS A 238 -51.05 4.55 -24.00
N HIS A 239 -50.40 5.48 -23.30
CA HIS A 239 -50.44 5.63 -21.83
C HIS A 239 -50.09 4.33 -21.09
N GLN A 240 -49.21 3.51 -21.68
CA GLN A 240 -48.80 2.22 -21.13
C GLN A 240 -47.32 2.26 -20.79
N GLY A 241 -46.98 1.84 -19.58
CA GLY A 241 -45.61 1.70 -19.12
C GLY A 241 -45.50 1.78 -17.60
N PRO A 242 -44.45 1.19 -17.01
CA PRO A 242 -44.18 1.35 -15.59
C PRO A 242 -43.93 2.83 -15.27
N LEU A 243 -44.74 3.41 -14.35
CA LEU A 243 -44.59 4.79 -13.86
C LEU A 243 -43.35 4.98 -12.98
N ARG A 244 -42.63 3.90 -12.68
CA ARG A 244 -41.43 3.92 -11.85
C ARG A 244 -40.21 3.94 -12.77
N PRO A 245 -39.32 4.94 -12.63
CA PRO A 245 -38.00 4.86 -13.24
C PRO A 245 -37.32 3.55 -12.83
N PRO A 246 -36.58 2.87 -13.72
CA PRO A 246 -35.69 1.79 -13.31
C PRO A 246 -34.77 2.31 -12.21
N LEU A 247 -34.61 1.54 -11.12
CA LEU A 247 -33.71 1.88 -10.01
C LEU A 247 -32.23 1.98 -10.46
N GLU A 248 -31.90 1.52 -11.67
CA GLU A 248 -30.57 1.58 -12.30
C GLU A 248 -30.29 2.92 -13.00
N ALA A 249 -31.24 3.85 -13.06
CA ALA A 249 -31.08 5.14 -13.72
C ALA A 249 -30.20 6.16 -12.94
N ASP A 250 -29.78 5.82 -11.72
CA ASP A 250 -28.92 6.68 -10.88
C ASP A 250 -27.47 6.77 -11.42
N ASP A 251 -27.07 5.96 -12.41
CA ASP A 251 -25.75 6.00 -13.05
C ASP A 251 -25.70 6.85 -14.33
N ALA A 252 -26.79 7.50 -14.73
CA ALA A 252 -26.82 8.31 -15.95
C ALA A 252 -26.01 9.62 -15.78
N LEU A 253 -24.85 9.69 -16.42
CA LEU A 253 -24.01 10.90 -16.42
C LEU A 253 -24.72 12.05 -17.15
N LEU A 254 -25.09 13.10 -16.43
CA LEU A 254 -25.61 14.32 -17.03
C LEU A 254 -24.45 15.17 -17.58
N ARG A 255 -24.70 15.82 -18.72
CA ARG A 255 -23.74 16.76 -19.33
C ARG A 255 -23.34 17.88 -18.38
N VAL A 256 -24.29 18.38 -17.58
CA VAL A 256 -24.04 19.43 -16.58
C VAL A 256 -23.09 18.95 -15.48
N ASP A 257 -23.22 17.69 -15.04
CA ASP A 257 -22.32 17.12 -14.02
C ASP A 257 -20.92 16.91 -14.60
N PHE A 258 -20.82 16.42 -15.84
CA PHE A 258 -19.54 16.34 -16.55
C PHE A 258 -18.85 17.71 -16.66
N VAL A 259 -19.55 18.74 -17.16
CA VAL A 259 -18.99 20.09 -17.31
C VAL A 259 -18.55 20.66 -15.95
N ARG A 260 -19.36 20.50 -14.91
CA ARG A 260 -19.05 21.01 -13.56
C ARG A 260 -17.81 20.34 -12.96
N GLU A 261 -17.74 19.01 -13.03
CA GLU A 261 -16.61 18.26 -12.46
C GLU A 261 -15.31 18.49 -13.23
N VAL A 262 -15.38 18.48 -14.57
CA VAL A 262 -14.20 18.70 -15.42
C VAL A 262 -13.70 20.15 -15.32
N ASP A 263 -14.59 21.14 -15.25
CA ASP A 263 -14.18 22.53 -15.03
C ASP A 263 -13.51 22.70 -13.65
N ALA A 264 -14.07 22.11 -12.58
CA ALA A 264 -13.46 22.14 -11.25
C ALA A 264 -12.04 21.55 -11.25
N LEU A 265 -11.85 20.39 -11.89
CA LEU A 265 -10.53 19.77 -12.07
C LEU A 265 -9.58 20.69 -12.86
N LEU A 266 -10.06 21.30 -13.94
CA LEU A 266 -9.26 22.20 -14.77
C LEU A 266 -8.77 23.42 -13.97
N GLN A 267 -9.61 23.98 -13.10
CA GLN A 267 -9.22 25.10 -12.24
C GLN A 267 -8.14 24.69 -11.23
N GLU A 268 -8.25 23.51 -10.61
CA GLU A 268 -7.24 22.97 -9.69
C GLU A 268 -5.89 22.78 -10.40
N VAL A 269 -5.90 22.14 -11.57
CA VAL A 269 -4.68 21.89 -12.36
C VAL A 269 -4.00 23.18 -12.81
N LYS A 270 -4.78 24.20 -13.19
CA LYS A 270 -4.27 25.54 -13.55
C LYS A 270 -3.68 26.27 -12.35
N PHE A 271 -4.31 26.15 -11.18
CA PHE A 271 -3.81 26.75 -9.95
C PHE A 271 -2.42 26.20 -9.60
N GLU A 272 -2.25 24.87 -9.55
CA GLU A 272 -0.94 24.24 -9.31
C GLU A 272 0.12 24.62 -10.34
N GLN A 273 -0.29 24.78 -11.61
CA GLN A 273 0.64 25.17 -12.68
C GLN A 273 1.17 26.59 -12.48
N SER A 274 0.34 27.51 -11.98
CA SER A 274 0.74 28.88 -11.71
C SER A 274 1.80 28.97 -10.60
N GLU A 275 1.76 28.08 -9.60
CA GLU A 275 2.77 28.02 -8.54
C GLU A 275 4.11 27.44 -9.02
N ALA A 276 4.08 26.54 -10.02
CA ALA A 276 5.26 25.81 -10.52
C ALA A 276 6.10 26.57 -11.57
N GLN A 277 5.69 27.76 -12.02
CA GLN A 277 6.23 28.45 -13.21
C GLN A 277 7.64 29.07 -13.09
N ASN A 278 8.48 28.68 -12.15
CA ASN A 278 9.72 29.40 -11.81
C ASN A 278 11.06 28.76 -12.22
N ALA A 279 11.08 27.86 -13.21
CA ALA A 279 12.35 27.29 -13.72
C ALA A 279 12.80 27.98 -15.02
N GLN A 280 13.74 28.92 -14.91
CA GLN A 280 14.43 29.55 -16.05
C GLN A 280 15.89 29.10 -16.08
N GLY A 281 16.17 28.00 -16.77
CA GLY A 281 17.51 27.47 -16.98
C GLY A 281 17.66 26.76 -18.33
N LEU A 282 18.89 26.67 -18.82
CA LEU A 282 19.27 25.88 -20.01
C LEU A 282 19.94 24.55 -19.63
N ASP A 283 20.06 24.26 -18.34
CA ASP A 283 20.54 22.98 -17.84
C ASP A 283 19.58 21.84 -18.21
N PRO A 284 20.06 20.59 -18.31
CA PRO A 284 19.25 19.45 -18.73
C PRO A 284 18.01 19.23 -17.83
N GLU A 285 18.09 19.56 -16.54
CA GLU A 285 16.96 19.44 -15.61
C GLU A 285 15.89 20.52 -15.88
N SER A 286 16.30 21.75 -16.17
CA SER A 286 15.41 22.83 -16.63
C SER A 286 14.78 22.54 -18.00
N VAL A 287 15.50 21.91 -18.92
CA VAL A 287 14.93 21.49 -20.21
C VAL A 287 13.88 20.39 -20.00
N ALA A 288 14.17 19.40 -19.16
CA ALA A 288 13.23 18.31 -18.85
C ALA A 288 11.95 18.85 -18.16
N SER A 289 12.10 19.74 -17.18
CA SER A 289 10.95 20.36 -16.51
C SER A 289 10.12 21.22 -17.47
N ARG A 290 10.75 21.97 -18.38
CA ARG A 290 10.05 22.73 -19.42
C ARG A 290 9.28 21.82 -20.38
N LEU A 291 9.87 20.71 -20.84
CA LEU A 291 9.16 19.75 -21.70
C LEU A 291 7.95 19.14 -20.98
N LYS A 292 8.12 18.71 -19.73
CA LYS A 292 7.02 18.23 -18.89
C LYS A 292 5.91 19.28 -18.73
N GLN A 293 6.28 20.55 -18.59
CA GLN A 293 5.33 21.65 -18.51
C GLN A 293 4.59 21.89 -19.83
N GLN A 294 5.28 21.75 -20.97
CA GLN A 294 4.66 21.84 -22.30
C GLN A 294 3.65 20.73 -22.52
N GLU A 295 3.98 19.49 -22.15
CA GLU A 295 3.05 18.36 -22.20
C GLU A 295 1.83 18.63 -21.31
N LYS A 296 2.03 19.06 -20.05
CA LYS A 296 0.92 19.45 -19.16
C LYS A 296 0.05 20.54 -19.79
N GLN A 297 0.65 21.55 -20.42
CA GLN A 297 -0.08 22.63 -21.09
C GLN A 297 -0.88 22.12 -22.29
N GLN A 298 -0.34 21.17 -23.05
CA GLN A 298 -1.05 20.55 -24.17
C GLN A 298 -2.27 19.79 -23.68
N THR A 299 -2.14 18.98 -22.62
CA THR A 299 -3.26 18.27 -22.01
C THR A 299 -4.33 19.24 -21.49
N ILE A 300 -3.93 20.35 -20.84
CA ILE A 300 -4.88 21.39 -20.40
C ILE A 300 -5.70 21.91 -21.59
N ARG A 301 -5.06 22.21 -22.73
CA ARG A 301 -5.78 22.69 -23.92
C ARG A 301 -6.72 21.64 -24.51
N GLN A 302 -6.33 20.37 -24.47
CA GLN A 302 -7.19 19.27 -24.90
C GLN A 302 -8.44 19.19 -24.02
N VAL A 303 -8.28 19.28 -22.69
CA VAL A 303 -9.42 19.28 -21.76
C VAL A 303 -10.31 20.51 -21.95
N GLU A 304 -9.73 21.69 -22.19
CA GLU A 304 -10.48 22.91 -22.54
C GLU A 304 -11.33 22.71 -23.80
N ALA A 305 -10.76 22.13 -24.85
CA ALA A 305 -11.48 21.85 -26.09
C ALA A 305 -12.63 20.84 -25.88
N LEU A 306 -12.43 19.81 -25.05
CA LEU A 306 -13.49 18.87 -24.67
C LEU A 306 -14.60 19.55 -23.86
N LEU A 307 -14.24 20.46 -22.96
CA LEU A 307 -15.22 21.21 -22.16
C LEU A 307 -16.06 22.14 -23.05
N ASP A 308 -15.42 22.88 -23.96
CA ASP A 308 -16.09 23.75 -24.93
C ASP A 308 -17.01 22.94 -25.85
N LEU A 309 -16.58 21.74 -26.26
CA LEU A 309 -17.40 20.81 -27.04
C LEU A 309 -18.63 20.33 -26.27
N ALA A 310 -18.47 19.98 -24.99
CA ALA A 310 -19.57 19.55 -24.13
C ALA A 310 -20.58 20.68 -23.84
N ILE A 311 -20.11 21.92 -23.69
CA ILE A 311 -20.97 23.10 -23.49
C ILE A 311 -21.81 23.37 -24.74
N ASN A 312 -21.18 23.28 -25.92
CA ASN A 312 -21.79 23.60 -27.21
C ASN A 312 -22.34 22.37 -27.95
N LEU A 313 -22.55 21.26 -27.22
CA LEU A 313 -22.97 20.00 -27.81
C LEU A 313 -24.35 20.14 -28.46
N LYS A 314 -24.47 19.65 -29.70
CA LYS A 314 -25.72 19.62 -30.45
C LYS A 314 -26.02 18.17 -30.86
N TRP A 315 -27.25 17.76 -30.55
CA TRP A 315 -27.86 16.47 -30.87
C TRP A 315 -28.23 16.34 -32.35
#